data_AF-A0A2V6DPV3-F1
#
_entry.id   AF-A0A2V6DPV3-F1
#
_cell.length_a   1.000
_cell.length_b   1.000
_cell.length_c   1.000
_cell.angle_alpha   90.00
_cell.angle_beta   90.00
_cell.angle_gamma   90.00
#
_symmetry.space_group_name_H-M   'P 1'
#
loop_
_entity.id
_entity.type
_entity.pdbx_description
1 polymer ?
#
loop_
_entity_poly.entity_id
_entity_poly.type
_entity_poly.pdbx_seq_one_letter_code
_entity_poly.pdbx_strand_id
1 'polypeptide(L)'
;MLGVLIGILSSLAFLTSFTVYLGEVRALINRIRREGQLNSTSTQAPKEVAGFYPYWNLSTVAELDLTNLSTVYYFAVHLKRDGTFNDNDPGISGLNSDNGKLLKEKVLQNGARWGVTIVNLSANSITRNINNPARQQSIVDNTIKLMKQEGFTALNIDFEYVGRPDNSHKKSFTSFTQKLTDSVHREIPGSIVSFDGFADSAKKPRIFDMESLGQILDHVIVMGYDFHPLASKIAGPVAPLTGKERYGYDVTTSVG
;
A
#
# COMPACT_ATOMS: atom_id res chain seq x y z
N MET A 1 -9.06 -2.01 41.12
CA MET A 1 -8.97 -2.18 42.58
C MET A 1 -8.71 -3.66 42.84
N LEU A 2 -7.66 -3.96 43.61
CA LEU A 2 -7.13 -5.28 44.01
C LEU A 2 -6.74 -6.27 42.90
N GLY A 3 -5.44 -6.53 42.80
CA GLY A 3 -4.91 -7.75 42.19
C GLY A 3 -4.95 -8.93 43.16
N VAL A 4 -4.85 -10.15 42.60
CA VAL A 4 -4.37 -11.33 43.33
C VAL A 4 -3.40 -12.06 42.41
N LEU A 5 -2.16 -12.16 42.88
CA LEU A 5 -1.13 -13.06 42.39
C LEU A 5 -1.08 -14.25 43.35
N ILE A 6 -1.17 -15.49 42.88
CA ILE A 6 -0.70 -16.67 43.63
C ILE A 6 0.01 -17.60 42.65
N GLY A 7 1.23 -17.96 42.98
CA GLY A 7 2.00 -18.98 42.27
C GLY A 7 2.30 -20.20 43.15
N ILE A 8 2.95 -21.16 42.47
CA ILE A 8 3.90 -22.18 42.94
C ILE A 8 3.38 -23.61 43.24
N LEU A 9 3.97 -24.52 42.44
CA LEU A 9 4.39 -25.94 42.57
C LEU A 9 3.64 -27.01 43.39
N SER A 10 3.59 -28.18 42.73
CA SER A 10 3.77 -29.57 43.23
C SER A 10 2.81 -30.14 44.27
N SER A 11 1.97 -31.09 43.86
CA SER A 11 1.98 -32.48 44.38
C SER A 11 0.81 -33.30 43.80
N LEU A 12 1.06 -34.60 43.67
CA LEU A 12 0.28 -35.61 42.97
C LEU A 12 -0.92 -36.07 43.83
N ALA A 13 -1.94 -35.23 44.06
CA ALA A 13 -3.11 -35.67 44.86
C ALA A 13 -4.37 -34.81 44.64
N PHE A 14 -4.87 -34.67 43.41
CA PHE A 14 -6.22 -34.09 43.18
C PHE A 14 -6.86 -34.56 41.86
N LEU A 15 -6.79 -35.86 41.57
CA LEU A 15 -7.22 -36.43 40.28
C LEU A 15 -8.56 -37.17 40.30
N THR A 16 -9.33 -37.11 41.39
CA THR A 16 -10.64 -37.80 41.45
C THR A 16 -11.85 -36.86 41.53
N SER A 17 -11.66 -35.55 41.60
CA SER A 17 -12.76 -34.56 41.54
C SER A 17 -12.90 -33.86 40.18
N PHE A 18 -12.00 -34.12 39.22
CA PHE A 18 -12.02 -33.46 37.92
C PHE A 18 -12.93 -34.13 36.88
N THR A 19 -13.41 -35.35 37.12
CA THR A 19 -14.25 -36.08 36.16
C THR A 19 -15.72 -35.64 36.22
N VAL A 20 -16.19 -35.14 37.37
CA VAL A 20 -17.60 -34.73 37.54
C VAL A 20 -17.87 -33.34 36.96
N TYR A 21 -16.88 -32.46 36.90
CA TYR A 21 -17.03 -31.12 36.31
C TYR A 21 -16.72 -31.04 34.82
N LEU A 22 -16.19 -32.10 34.19
CA LEU A 22 -15.83 -32.06 32.77
C LEU A 22 -17.06 -31.94 31.85
N GLY A 23 -18.19 -32.51 32.26
CA GLY A 23 -19.46 -32.41 31.53
C GLY A 23 -20.06 -30.99 31.61
N GLU A 24 -20.10 -30.40 32.80
CA GLU A 24 -20.64 -29.05 33.01
C GLU A 24 -19.72 -27.96 32.45
N VAL A 25 -18.40 -28.13 32.54
CA VAL A 25 -17.42 -27.24 31.91
C VAL A 25 -17.50 -27.35 30.38
N ARG A 26 -17.69 -28.55 29.80
CA ARG A 26 -17.93 -28.69 28.36
C ARG A 26 -19.26 -28.08 27.93
N ALA A 27 -20.32 -28.21 28.74
CA ALA A 27 -21.61 -27.59 28.45
C ALA A 27 -21.53 -26.05 28.53
N LEU A 28 -20.80 -25.51 29.53
CA LEU A 28 -20.55 -24.08 29.68
C LEU A 28 -19.66 -23.53 28.55
N ILE A 29 -18.59 -24.24 28.17
CA ILE A 29 -17.74 -23.89 27.01
C ILE A 29 -18.56 -23.92 25.72
N ASN A 30 -19.41 -24.94 25.51
CA ASN A 30 -20.28 -25.02 24.33
C ASN A 30 -21.36 -23.92 24.33
N ARG A 31 -21.87 -23.53 25.50
CA ARG A 31 -22.83 -22.42 25.64
C ARG A 31 -22.18 -21.07 25.40
N ILE A 32 -20.97 -20.82 25.91
CA ILE A 32 -20.15 -19.65 25.58
C ILE A 32 -19.78 -19.63 24.08
N ARG A 33 -19.50 -20.79 23.48
CA ARG A 33 -19.20 -20.90 22.04
C ARG A 33 -20.43 -20.70 21.15
N ARG A 34 -21.65 -20.98 21.65
CA ARG A 34 -22.92 -20.74 20.94
C ARG A 34 -23.48 -19.34 21.17
N GLU A 35 -23.37 -18.79 22.38
CA GLU A 35 -23.79 -17.42 22.72
C GLU A 35 -22.75 -16.36 22.30
N GLY A 36 -21.49 -16.78 22.06
CA GLY A 36 -20.41 -15.97 21.48
C GLY A 36 -20.38 -15.94 19.95
N GLN A 37 -21.32 -16.60 19.27
CA GLN A 37 -21.67 -16.21 17.91
C GLN A 37 -22.61 -15.00 17.97
N LEU A 38 -22.06 -13.86 18.40
CA LEU A 38 -22.37 -12.65 17.67
C LEU A 38 -21.97 -12.98 16.24
N ASN A 39 -22.95 -13.13 15.36
CA ASN A 39 -22.71 -13.18 13.93
C ASN A 39 -21.94 -11.90 13.57
N SER A 40 -20.61 -11.94 13.61
CA SER A 40 -19.79 -11.00 12.89
C SER A 40 -19.96 -11.40 11.42
N THR A 41 -21.05 -10.93 10.82
CA THR A 41 -21.21 -10.84 9.37
C THR A 41 -20.22 -9.87 8.74
N SER A 42 -19.30 -9.30 9.53
CA SER A 42 -18.01 -8.83 9.04
C SER A 42 -17.11 -10.04 8.80
N THR A 43 -17.22 -10.66 7.63
CA THR A 43 -16.01 -11.17 6.99
C THR A 43 -15.12 -9.95 6.84
N GLN A 44 -14.18 -9.73 7.77
CA GLN A 44 -13.19 -8.67 7.62
C GLN A 44 -12.62 -8.83 6.22
N ALA A 45 -12.74 -7.79 5.39
CA ALA A 45 -12.20 -7.83 4.04
C ALA A 45 -10.75 -8.33 4.12
N PRO A 46 -10.33 -9.27 3.25
CA PRO A 46 -8.98 -9.80 3.29
C PRO A 46 -7.99 -8.65 3.31
N LYS A 47 -7.06 -8.66 4.27
CA LYS A 47 -6.06 -7.61 4.41
C LYS A 47 -5.16 -7.63 3.17
N GLU A 48 -4.91 -6.46 2.61
CA GLU A 48 -3.91 -6.32 1.55
C GLU A 48 -2.50 -6.26 2.17
N VAL A 49 -1.59 -7.04 1.59
CA VAL A 49 -0.15 -6.96 1.83
C VAL A 49 0.49 -6.69 0.48
N ALA A 50 0.76 -5.41 0.21
CA ALA A 50 1.38 -4.96 -1.02
C ALA A 50 2.91 -4.97 -0.90
N GLY A 51 3.59 -5.53 -1.90
CA GLY A 51 5.04 -5.45 -2.05
C GLY A 51 5.42 -4.65 -3.30
N PHE A 52 6.49 -3.87 -3.21
CA PHE A 52 7.09 -3.18 -4.36
C PHE A 52 8.37 -3.90 -4.75
N TYR A 53 8.49 -4.32 -6.01
CA TYR A 53 9.69 -4.99 -6.51
C TYR A 53 10.42 -4.11 -7.52
N PRO A 54 11.55 -3.48 -7.12
CA PRO A 54 12.29 -2.60 -8.00
C PRO A 54 12.96 -3.29 -9.19
N TYR A 55 12.96 -2.67 -10.36
CA TYR A 55 13.52 -3.22 -11.60
C TYR A 55 15.03 -3.45 -11.49
N TRP A 56 15.72 -2.67 -10.65
CA TRP A 56 17.15 -2.82 -10.41
C TRP A 56 17.49 -4.05 -9.55
N ASN A 57 16.49 -4.71 -8.94
CA ASN A 57 16.64 -5.96 -8.21
C ASN A 57 16.28 -7.19 -9.06
N LEU A 58 16.04 -7.06 -10.37
CA LEU A 58 15.61 -8.18 -11.20
C LEU A 58 16.64 -9.32 -11.28
N SER A 59 17.93 -9.05 -11.05
CA SER A 59 18.97 -10.10 -11.03
C SER A 59 18.77 -11.14 -9.92
N THR A 60 18.06 -10.80 -8.84
CA THR A 60 17.82 -11.69 -7.70
C THR A 60 16.41 -12.27 -7.67
N VAL A 61 15.62 -12.11 -8.75
CA VAL A 61 14.21 -12.53 -8.79
C VAL A 61 14.02 -14.03 -8.54
N ALA A 62 14.99 -14.86 -8.88
CA ALA A 62 14.94 -16.31 -8.64
C ALA A 62 14.78 -16.64 -7.14
N GLU A 63 15.39 -15.84 -6.26
CA GLU A 63 15.41 -16.02 -4.80
C GLU A 63 14.19 -15.41 -4.09
N LEU A 64 13.36 -14.66 -4.82
CA LEU A 64 12.23 -13.94 -4.25
C LEU A 64 11.17 -14.88 -3.63
N ASP A 65 10.90 -14.69 -2.35
CA ASP A 65 9.74 -15.27 -1.66
C ASP A 65 8.58 -14.28 -1.69
N LEU A 66 7.42 -14.72 -2.19
CA LEU A 66 6.20 -13.92 -2.32
C LEU A 66 5.13 -14.34 -1.31
N THR A 67 5.46 -15.25 -0.39
CA THR A 67 4.53 -15.76 0.63
C THR A 67 3.86 -14.60 1.37
N ASN A 68 2.53 -14.67 1.50
CA ASN A 68 1.65 -13.66 2.12
C ASN A 68 1.46 -12.35 1.34
N LEU A 69 2.14 -12.11 0.21
CA LEU A 69 1.84 -10.93 -0.61
C LEU A 69 0.53 -11.15 -1.39
N SER A 70 -0.38 -10.20 -1.29
CA SER A 70 -1.64 -10.21 -2.05
C SER A 70 -1.56 -9.37 -3.32
N THR A 71 -0.62 -8.44 -3.38
CA THR A 71 -0.37 -7.56 -4.53
C THR A 71 1.14 -7.31 -4.63
N VAL A 72 1.69 -7.39 -5.84
CA VAL A 72 3.08 -7.06 -6.12
C VAL A 72 3.13 -6.02 -7.22
N TYR A 73 3.61 -4.83 -6.89
CA TYR A 73 3.84 -3.76 -7.84
C TYR A 73 5.25 -3.88 -8.42
N TYR A 74 5.34 -4.05 -9.74
CA TYR A 74 6.54 -3.79 -10.50
C TYR A 74 6.91 -2.31 -10.34
N PHE A 75 8.03 -2.05 -9.67
CA PHE A 75 8.54 -0.71 -9.44
C PHE A 75 9.74 -0.52 -10.37
N ALA A 76 9.73 0.35 -11.35
CA ALA A 76 8.73 1.32 -11.71
C ALA A 76 8.90 1.68 -13.18
N VAL A 77 7.89 2.34 -13.74
CA VAL A 77 7.95 2.96 -15.06
C VAL A 77 7.82 4.47 -14.89
N HIS A 78 8.75 5.23 -15.46
CA HIS A 78 8.85 6.68 -15.28
C HIS A 78 8.13 7.44 -16.38
N LEU A 79 7.37 8.44 -15.95
CA LEU A 79 6.76 9.40 -16.85
C LEU A 79 7.72 10.53 -17.19
N LYS A 80 7.79 10.85 -18.47
CA LYS A 80 8.43 12.07 -18.95
C LYS A 80 7.56 13.30 -18.64
N ARG A 81 8.17 14.47 -18.81
CA ARG A 81 7.53 15.79 -18.69
C ARG A 81 6.43 16.04 -19.72
N ASP A 82 6.32 15.24 -20.77
CA ASP A 82 5.26 15.33 -21.79
C ASP A 82 4.06 14.41 -21.51
N GLY A 83 4.14 13.58 -20.46
CA GLY A 83 3.10 12.63 -20.09
C GLY A 83 3.21 11.27 -20.78
N THR A 84 4.27 11.03 -21.56
CA THR A 84 4.55 9.71 -22.14
C THR A 84 5.57 8.94 -21.29
N PHE A 85 5.57 7.62 -21.40
CA PHE A 85 6.65 6.81 -20.83
C PHE A 85 7.96 7.03 -21.58
N ASN A 86 9.08 6.83 -20.91
CA ASN A 86 10.39 6.85 -21.55
C ASN A 86 10.64 5.50 -22.24
N ASP A 87 10.76 5.47 -23.56
CA ASP A 87 11.03 4.23 -24.31
C ASP A 87 12.39 3.61 -23.93
N ASN A 88 13.33 4.45 -23.45
CA ASN A 88 14.64 4.02 -22.95
C ASN A 88 14.66 3.87 -21.42
N ASP A 89 13.49 3.73 -20.77
CA ASP A 89 13.42 3.51 -19.34
C ASP A 89 14.01 2.13 -18.98
N PRO A 90 14.98 2.06 -18.06
CA PRO A 90 15.45 0.79 -17.52
C PRO A 90 14.34 -0.08 -16.92
N GLY A 91 13.26 0.51 -16.40
CA GLY A 91 12.08 -0.19 -15.94
C GLY A 91 11.28 -0.82 -17.08
N ILE A 92 11.13 -0.16 -18.23
CA ILE A 92 10.51 -0.78 -19.41
C ILE A 92 11.39 -1.91 -19.96
N SER A 93 12.71 -1.69 -20.00
CA SER A 93 13.66 -2.72 -20.45
C SER A 93 13.67 -3.93 -19.50
N GLY A 94 13.64 -3.68 -18.20
CA GLY A 94 13.59 -4.70 -17.16
C GLY A 94 12.30 -5.51 -17.21
N LEU A 95 11.16 -4.86 -17.43
CA LEU A 95 9.86 -5.53 -17.54
C LEU A 95 9.83 -6.53 -18.71
N ASN A 96 10.43 -6.14 -19.84
CA ASN A 96 10.52 -6.97 -21.04
C ASN A 96 11.59 -8.07 -20.97
N SER A 97 12.49 -8.02 -19.97
CA SER A 97 13.56 -9.00 -19.78
C SER A 97 13.02 -10.36 -19.30
N ASP A 98 13.82 -11.41 -19.42
CA ASP A 98 13.45 -12.73 -18.92
C ASP A 98 13.24 -12.74 -17.39
N ASN A 99 13.99 -11.94 -16.64
CA ASN A 99 13.77 -11.77 -15.21
C ASN A 99 12.47 -11.01 -14.89
N GLY A 100 12.08 -10.05 -15.74
CA GLY A 100 10.78 -9.37 -15.62
C GLY A 100 9.60 -10.32 -15.86
N LYS A 101 9.72 -11.19 -16.87
CA LYS A 101 8.75 -12.25 -17.14
C LYS A 101 8.70 -13.28 -16.01
N LEU A 102 9.86 -13.67 -15.47
CA LEU A 102 9.94 -14.58 -14.32
C LEU A 102 9.29 -13.96 -13.07
N LEU A 103 9.48 -12.66 -12.82
CA LEU A 103 8.80 -11.97 -11.73
C LEU A 103 7.28 -12.07 -11.89
N LYS A 104 6.76 -11.72 -13.07
CA LYS A 104 5.33 -11.83 -13.40
C LYS A 104 4.81 -13.25 -13.17
N GLU A 105 5.52 -14.26 -13.66
CA GLU A 105 5.15 -15.67 -13.47
C GLU A 105 5.05 -16.03 -11.98
N LYS A 106 6.08 -15.69 -11.18
CA LYS A 106 6.09 -15.95 -9.74
C LYS A 106 4.93 -15.26 -9.02
N VAL A 107 4.61 -14.02 -9.37
CA VAL A 107 3.49 -13.28 -8.79
C VAL A 107 2.16 -13.96 -9.08
N LEU A 108 1.93 -14.34 -10.34
CA LEU A 108 0.69 -15.00 -10.74
C LEU A 108 0.56 -16.41 -10.12
N GLN A 109 1.65 -17.16 -10.02
CA GLN A 109 1.68 -18.47 -9.34
C GLN A 109 1.39 -18.37 -7.84
N ASN A 110 1.80 -17.26 -7.20
CA ASN A 110 1.48 -16.97 -5.80
C ASN A 110 0.00 -16.55 -5.60
N GLY A 111 -0.77 -16.36 -6.68
CA GLY A 111 -2.14 -15.86 -6.62
C GLY A 111 -2.24 -14.38 -6.22
N ALA A 112 -1.12 -13.64 -6.26
CA ALA A 112 -1.09 -12.22 -5.99
C ALA A 112 -1.50 -11.41 -7.23
N ARG A 113 -2.00 -10.19 -7.02
CA ARG A 113 -2.22 -9.24 -8.12
C ARG A 113 -0.88 -8.79 -8.68
N TRP A 114 -0.78 -8.84 -10.01
CA TRP A 114 0.33 -8.24 -10.74
C TRP A 114 0.05 -6.77 -10.97
N GLY A 115 0.84 -5.89 -10.39
CA GLY A 115 0.67 -4.44 -10.45
C GLY A 115 1.86 -3.70 -11.05
N VAL A 116 1.66 -2.45 -11.42
CA VAL A 116 2.73 -1.55 -11.90
C VAL A 116 2.70 -0.23 -11.14
N THR A 117 3.88 0.32 -10.87
CA THR A 117 4.02 1.68 -10.34
C THR A 117 4.43 2.65 -11.45
N ILE A 118 3.65 3.71 -11.65
CA ILE A 118 4.02 4.84 -12.51
C ILE A 118 4.63 5.96 -11.66
N VAL A 119 5.82 6.40 -12.03
CA VAL A 119 6.63 7.34 -11.22
C VAL A 119 6.76 8.71 -11.87
N ASN A 120 6.66 9.76 -11.07
CA ASN A 120 7.08 11.11 -11.46
C ASN A 120 7.60 11.89 -10.25
N LEU A 121 8.90 12.16 -10.20
CA LEU A 121 9.57 12.75 -9.01
C LEU A 121 9.86 14.25 -9.15
N SER A 122 9.54 14.85 -10.31
CA SER A 122 9.85 16.26 -10.56
C SER A 122 8.60 17.12 -10.42
N ALA A 123 8.58 18.04 -9.46
CA ALA A 123 7.48 18.99 -9.27
C ALA A 123 7.11 19.74 -10.57
N ASN A 124 8.10 20.14 -11.38
CA ASN A 124 7.85 20.80 -12.67
C ASN A 124 7.17 19.86 -13.69
N SER A 125 7.59 18.60 -13.73
CA SER A 125 7.03 17.57 -14.61
C SER A 125 5.59 17.25 -14.20
N ILE A 126 5.36 16.98 -12.91
CA ILE A 126 4.03 16.74 -12.33
C ILE A 126 3.09 17.90 -12.67
N THR A 127 3.45 19.14 -12.30
CA THR A 127 2.62 20.34 -12.56
C THR A 127 2.22 20.45 -14.03
N ARG A 128 3.16 20.22 -14.95
CA ARG A 128 2.86 20.31 -16.39
C ARG A 128 1.95 19.21 -16.90
N ASN A 129 2.09 18.01 -16.35
CA ASN A 129 1.27 16.87 -16.71
C ASN A 129 -0.16 17.02 -16.18
N ILE A 130 -0.32 17.43 -14.91
CA ILE A 130 -1.65 17.58 -14.31
C ILE A 130 -2.40 18.84 -14.77
N ASN A 131 -1.72 19.90 -15.22
CA ASN A 131 -2.39 21.14 -15.65
C ASN A 131 -2.78 21.15 -17.14
N ASN A 132 -2.52 20.08 -17.90
CA ASN A 132 -2.82 20.01 -19.32
C ASN A 132 -3.74 18.81 -19.63
N PRO A 133 -5.01 19.03 -20.04
CA PRO A 133 -5.96 17.95 -20.31
C PRO A 133 -5.50 16.94 -21.36
N ALA A 134 -4.79 17.37 -22.40
CA ALA A 134 -4.26 16.48 -23.43
C ALA A 134 -3.16 15.58 -22.86
N ARG A 135 -2.27 16.10 -22.01
CA ARG A 135 -1.25 15.29 -21.33
C ARG A 135 -1.84 14.33 -20.33
N GLN A 136 -2.85 14.77 -19.56
CA GLN A 136 -3.60 13.85 -18.70
C GLN A 136 -4.18 12.70 -19.52
N GLN A 137 -4.80 12.98 -20.68
CA GLN A 137 -5.33 11.94 -21.56
C GLN A 137 -4.22 11.01 -22.06
N SER A 138 -3.08 11.55 -22.50
CA SER A 138 -1.94 10.73 -22.94
C SER A 138 -1.41 9.82 -21.82
N ILE A 139 -1.34 10.30 -20.58
CA ILE A 139 -0.93 9.47 -19.44
C ILE A 139 -1.93 8.35 -19.20
N VAL A 140 -3.23 8.66 -19.23
CA VAL A 140 -4.31 7.68 -19.07
C VAL A 140 -4.24 6.60 -20.15
N ASP A 141 -4.18 7.00 -21.42
CA ASP A 141 -4.16 6.08 -22.56
C ASP A 141 -2.92 5.18 -22.53
N ASN A 142 -1.74 5.76 -22.25
CA ASN A 142 -0.50 5.00 -22.19
C ASN A 142 -0.48 4.04 -20.99
N THR A 143 -0.98 4.48 -19.82
CA THR A 143 -1.04 3.63 -18.63
C THR A 143 -1.97 2.44 -18.87
N ILE A 144 -3.17 2.67 -19.42
CA ILE A 144 -4.12 1.60 -19.72
C ILE A 144 -3.56 0.66 -20.79
N LYS A 145 -2.88 1.20 -21.81
CA LYS A 145 -2.21 0.39 -22.82
C LYS A 145 -1.16 -0.52 -22.19
N LEU A 146 -0.26 0.02 -21.36
CA LEU A 146 0.76 -0.74 -20.65
C LEU A 146 0.12 -1.83 -19.77
N MET A 147 -0.89 -1.47 -18.97
CA MET A 147 -1.59 -2.40 -18.10
C MET A 147 -2.23 -3.56 -18.87
N LYS A 148 -2.90 -3.28 -20.00
CA LYS A 148 -3.49 -4.32 -20.85
C LYS A 148 -2.44 -5.20 -21.52
N GLN A 149 -1.34 -4.62 -22.01
CA GLN A 149 -0.26 -5.36 -22.67
C GLN A 149 0.42 -6.34 -21.71
N GLU A 150 0.64 -5.90 -20.47
CA GLU A 150 1.40 -6.66 -19.48
C GLU A 150 0.51 -7.47 -18.52
N GLY A 151 -0.82 -7.34 -18.66
CA GLY A 151 -1.79 -8.03 -17.79
C GLY A 151 -1.74 -7.54 -16.34
N PHE A 152 -1.44 -6.27 -16.12
CA PHE A 152 -1.50 -5.65 -14.79
C PHE A 152 -2.95 -5.44 -14.37
N THR A 153 -3.27 -5.81 -13.12
CA THR A 153 -4.59 -5.59 -12.48
C THR A 153 -4.48 -4.69 -11.25
N ALA A 154 -3.31 -4.14 -10.97
CA ALA A 154 -3.13 -3.12 -9.94
C ALA A 154 -2.26 -1.97 -10.48
N LEU A 155 -2.69 -0.73 -10.25
CA LEU A 155 -1.93 0.47 -10.56
C LEU A 155 -1.54 1.15 -9.25
N ASN A 156 -0.28 1.53 -9.14
CA ASN A 156 0.18 2.45 -8.11
C ASN A 156 0.70 3.75 -8.74
N ILE A 157 0.29 4.88 -8.18
CA ILE A 157 0.69 6.23 -8.59
C ILE A 157 1.71 6.72 -7.57
N ASP A 158 2.95 6.88 -7.99
CA ASP A 158 4.03 7.40 -7.15
C ASP A 158 4.53 8.75 -7.68
N PHE A 159 3.78 9.80 -7.35
CA PHE A 159 4.03 11.16 -7.81
C PHE A 159 4.55 12.02 -6.66
N GLU A 160 5.86 12.03 -6.48
CA GLU A 160 6.53 12.73 -5.39
C GLU A 160 6.69 14.24 -5.68
N TYR A 161 5.67 15.02 -5.33
CA TYR A 161 5.73 16.48 -5.45
C TYR A 161 6.41 17.12 -4.23
N VAL A 162 7.63 17.61 -4.43
CA VAL A 162 8.35 18.44 -3.47
C VAL A 162 8.29 19.91 -3.90
N GLY A 163 7.47 20.70 -3.22
CA GLY A 163 7.27 22.12 -3.52
C GLY A 163 6.16 22.74 -2.66
N ARG A 164 5.86 24.02 -2.90
CA ARG A 164 4.72 24.71 -2.29
C ARG A 164 3.60 24.85 -3.32
N PRO A 165 2.54 24.06 -3.21
CA PRO A 165 1.44 24.14 -4.17
C PRO A 165 0.42 25.19 -3.79
N ASP A 166 -0.33 25.64 -4.78
CA ASP A 166 -1.56 26.40 -4.57
C ASP A 166 -2.80 25.49 -4.71
N ASN A 167 -3.96 26.05 -4.43
CA ASN A 167 -5.24 25.33 -4.53
C ASN A 167 -5.55 24.85 -5.97
N SER A 168 -4.98 25.48 -7.00
CA SER A 168 -5.20 25.05 -8.38
C SER A 168 -4.44 23.75 -8.69
N HIS A 169 -3.20 23.63 -8.22
CA HIS A 169 -2.42 22.39 -8.36
C HIS A 169 -3.08 21.23 -7.63
N LYS A 170 -3.62 21.48 -6.43
CA LYS A 170 -4.36 20.47 -5.68
C LYS A 170 -5.57 19.95 -6.45
N LYS A 171 -6.42 20.86 -6.96
CA LYS A 171 -7.57 20.49 -7.80
C LYS A 171 -7.14 19.72 -9.06
N SER A 172 -6.11 20.18 -9.76
CA SER A 172 -5.59 19.50 -10.95
C SER A 172 -5.11 18.08 -10.65
N PHE A 173 -4.42 17.86 -9.52
CA PHE A 173 -3.97 16.53 -9.10
C PHE A 173 -5.15 15.62 -8.77
N THR A 174 -6.14 16.10 -8.01
CA THR A 174 -7.36 15.35 -7.69
C THR A 174 -8.14 14.98 -8.96
N SER A 175 -8.35 15.93 -9.88
CA SER A 175 -9.07 15.67 -11.13
C SER A 175 -8.32 14.70 -12.05
N PHE A 176 -6.99 14.82 -12.13
CA PHE A 176 -6.15 13.86 -12.85
C PHE A 176 -6.29 12.45 -12.26
N THR A 177 -6.22 12.34 -10.93
CA THR A 177 -6.30 11.06 -10.23
C THR A 177 -7.67 10.41 -10.40
N GLN A 178 -8.76 11.18 -10.31
CA GLN A 178 -10.11 10.70 -10.61
C GLN A 178 -10.19 10.16 -12.04
N LYS A 179 -9.75 10.95 -13.03
CA LYS A 179 -9.81 10.57 -14.44
C LYS A 179 -9.03 9.28 -14.72
N LEU A 180 -7.84 9.14 -14.13
CA LEU A 180 -7.02 7.96 -14.27
C LEU A 180 -7.69 6.74 -13.62
N THR A 181 -8.18 6.89 -12.39
CA THR A 181 -8.83 5.81 -11.65
C THR A 181 -10.08 5.30 -12.36
N ASP A 182 -10.99 6.21 -12.73
CA ASP A 182 -12.22 5.88 -13.47
C ASP A 182 -11.92 5.15 -14.78
N SER A 183 -10.87 5.60 -15.49
CA SER A 183 -10.49 5.00 -16.76
C SER A 183 -9.87 3.62 -16.59
N VAL A 184 -9.05 3.41 -15.56
CA VAL A 184 -8.46 2.10 -15.24
C VAL A 184 -9.55 1.10 -14.85
N HIS A 185 -10.46 1.46 -13.93
CA HIS A 185 -11.56 0.59 -13.52
C HIS A 185 -12.50 0.25 -14.69
N ARG A 186 -12.78 1.22 -15.56
CA ARG A 186 -13.64 1.03 -16.75
C ARG A 186 -12.99 0.11 -17.78
N GLU A 187 -11.70 0.28 -18.05
CA GLU A 187 -10.99 -0.43 -19.11
C GLU A 187 -10.41 -1.78 -18.68
N ILE A 188 -10.23 -1.99 -17.37
CA ILE A 188 -9.67 -3.19 -16.77
C ILE A 188 -10.55 -3.57 -15.56
N PRO A 189 -11.67 -4.28 -15.78
CA PRO A 189 -12.59 -4.65 -14.70
C PRO A 189 -11.90 -5.47 -13.61
N GLY A 190 -12.18 -5.13 -12.34
CA GLY A 190 -11.56 -5.78 -11.17
C GLY A 190 -10.14 -5.28 -10.86
N SER A 191 -9.67 -4.24 -11.55
CA SER A 191 -8.42 -3.56 -11.20
C SER A 191 -8.55 -2.76 -9.90
N ILE A 192 -7.40 -2.51 -9.27
CA ILE A 192 -7.27 -1.57 -8.15
C ILE A 192 -6.31 -0.44 -8.51
N VAL A 193 -6.54 0.74 -7.96
CA VAL A 193 -5.70 1.93 -8.11
C VAL A 193 -5.33 2.47 -6.74
N SER A 194 -4.04 2.67 -6.55
CA SER A 194 -3.42 3.11 -5.31
C SER A 194 -2.52 4.31 -5.54
N PHE A 195 -2.24 5.04 -4.47
CA PHE A 195 -1.35 6.21 -4.47
C PHE A 195 -0.40 6.17 -3.28
N ASP A 196 0.88 6.43 -3.54
CA ASP A 196 1.89 6.61 -2.50
C ASP A 196 1.84 8.05 -1.97
N GLY A 197 1.26 8.20 -0.78
CA GLY A 197 1.22 9.46 -0.06
C GLY A 197 2.42 9.58 0.88
N PHE A 198 3.12 10.72 0.88
CA PHE A 198 4.09 11.00 1.94
C PHE A 198 3.43 10.86 3.30
N ALA A 199 4.17 10.37 4.30
CA ALA A 199 3.70 10.29 5.67
C ALA A 199 2.93 11.55 6.07
N ASP A 200 3.54 12.72 5.84
CA ASP A 200 3.00 14.02 6.27
C ASP A 200 1.90 14.63 5.38
N SER A 201 1.37 13.89 4.39
CA SER A 201 0.43 14.43 3.39
C SER A 201 -0.89 14.95 3.99
N ALA A 202 -1.35 14.34 5.08
CA ALA A 202 -2.55 14.81 5.78
C ALA A 202 -2.30 16.05 6.68
N LYS A 203 -1.03 16.41 6.93
CA LYS A 203 -0.67 17.45 7.90
C LYS A 203 -0.02 18.68 7.28
N LYS A 204 0.84 18.47 6.28
CA LYS A 204 1.56 19.57 5.64
C LYS A 204 0.81 19.99 4.37
N PRO A 205 0.94 21.25 3.95
CA PRO A 205 0.43 21.68 2.66
C PRO A 205 1.16 20.92 1.54
N ARG A 206 0.49 19.92 0.97
CA ARG A 206 0.88 19.14 -0.21
C ARG A 206 -0.10 19.39 -1.36
N ILE A 207 0.24 18.91 -2.56
CA ILE A 207 -0.71 18.92 -3.71
C ILE A 207 -1.81 17.88 -3.52
N PHE A 208 -1.68 17.00 -2.52
CA PHE A 208 -2.58 15.89 -2.29
C PHE A 208 -3.76 16.35 -1.43
N ASP A 209 -4.96 16.34 -2.01
CA ASP A 209 -6.20 16.46 -1.26
C ASP A 209 -6.55 15.07 -0.69
N MET A 210 -6.02 14.75 0.48
CA MET A 210 -6.13 13.37 1.02
C MET A 210 -7.58 12.93 1.24
N GLU A 211 -8.48 13.85 1.58
CA GLU A 211 -9.90 13.56 1.74
C GLU A 211 -10.54 13.16 0.41
N SER A 212 -10.30 13.94 -0.64
CA SER A 212 -10.81 13.63 -1.98
C SER A 212 -10.15 12.37 -2.55
N LEU A 213 -8.84 12.22 -2.39
CA LEU A 213 -8.09 11.04 -2.87
C LEU A 213 -8.57 9.75 -2.21
N GLY A 214 -8.90 9.79 -0.91
CA GLY A 214 -9.47 8.63 -0.20
C GLY A 214 -10.87 8.22 -0.66
N GLN A 215 -11.59 9.08 -1.40
CA GLN A 215 -12.88 8.74 -2.03
C GLN A 215 -12.70 8.23 -3.48
N ILE A 216 -11.55 8.51 -4.09
CA ILE A 216 -11.25 8.19 -5.49
C ILE A 216 -10.56 6.83 -5.60
N LEU A 217 -9.55 6.62 -4.77
CA LEU A 217 -8.63 5.49 -4.87
C LEU A 217 -9.17 4.28 -4.09
N ASP A 218 -8.80 3.08 -4.52
CA ASP A 218 -9.04 1.87 -3.74
C ASP A 218 -8.21 1.89 -2.44
N HIS A 219 -6.95 2.34 -2.55
CA HIS A 219 -6.03 2.43 -1.41
C HIS A 219 -5.13 3.67 -1.48
N VAL A 220 -4.80 4.22 -0.32
CA VAL A 220 -3.67 5.14 -0.15
C VAL A 220 -2.59 4.40 0.63
N ILE A 221 -1.42 4.26 0.04
CA ILE A 221 -0.25 3.67 0.70
C ILE A 221 0.50 4.82 1.34
N VAL A 222 0.48 4.88 2.67
CA VAL A 222 1.23 5.89 3.42
C VAL A 222 2.68 5.46 3.48
N MET A 223 3.57 6.26 2.89
CA MET A 223 5.02 6.09 2.98
C MET A 223 5.50 6.43 4.40
N GLY A 224 5.23 5.52 5.33
CA GLY A 224 5.51 5.62 6.78
C GLY A 224 7.00 5.45 7.13
N TYR A 225 7.88 6.03 6.33
CA TYR A 225 9.33 6.00 6.50
C TYR A 225 9.94 7.36 6.11
N ASP A 226 11.26 7.47 6.17
CA ASP A 226 12.03 8.71 5.92
C ASP A 226 11.61 9.90 6.78
N PHE A 227 11.28 9.66 8.05
CA PHE A 227 11.01 10.72 9.03
C PHE A 227 12.28 11.49 9.39
N HIS A 228 13.42 10.79 9.40
CA HIS A 228 14.74 11.34 9.71
C HIS A 228 15.77 10.95 8.64
N PRO A 229 15.68 11.51 7.41
CA PRO A 229 16.63 11.23 6.35
C PRO A 229 18.01 11.82 6.68
N LEU A 230 19.05 11.43 5.91
CA LEU A 230 20.43 11.91 6.07
C LEU A 230 20.55 13.46 6.11
N ALA A 231 19.66 14.17 5.43
CA ALA A 231 19.62 15.63 5.41
C ALA A 231 19.05 16.27 6.69
N SER A 232 18.57 15.47 7.66
CA SER A 232 17.98 15.96 8.90
C SER A 232 19.01 16.64 9.80
N LYS A 233 18.62 17.76 10.42
CA LYS A 233 19.46 18.46 11.41
C LYS A 233 19.66 17.67 12.71
N ILE A 234 18.74 16.77 13.02
CA ILE A 234 18.73 15.96 14.23
C ILE A 234 18.57 14.50 13.80
N ALA A 235 19.51 13.65 14.25
CA ALA A 235 19.43 12.22 14.03
C ALA A 235 18.18 11.62 14.71
N GLY A 236 17.55 10.67 14.05
CA GLY A 236 16.36 10.01 14.56
C GLY A 236 16.05 8.72 13.79
N PRO A 237 15.03 7.98 14.25
CA PRO A 237 14.61 6.73 13.61
C PRO A 237 14.04 6.99 12.21
N VAL A 238 14.29 6.09 11.25
CA VAL A 238 13.77 6.23 9.88
C VAL A 238 12.24 6.11 9.83
N ALA A 239 11.66 5.21 10.63
CA ALA A 239 10.22 4.93 10.68
C ALA A 239 9.73 4.77 12.14
N PRO A 240 9.65 5.84 12.94
CA PRO A 240 9.14 5.76 14.30
C PRO A 240 7.64 5.43 14.31
N LEU A 241 7.25 4.31 14.92
CA LEU A 241 5.83 4.03 15.16
C LEU A 241 5.21 5.10 16.07
N THR A 242 5.93 5.46 17.14
CA THR A 242 5.59 6.53 18.08
C THR A 242 6.82 7.42 18.35
N GLY A 243 6.60 8.65 18.79
CA GLY A 243 7.68 9.57 19.15
C GLY A 243 7.40 11.04 18.86
N LYS A 244 6.16 11.42 18.50
CA LYS A 244 5.79 12.79 18.15
C LYS A 244 6.22 13.85 19.16
N GLU A 245 6.24 13.54 20.46
CA GLU A 245 6.64 14.52 21.49
C GLU A 245 8.12 14.90 21.38
N ARG A 246 8.95 14.00 20.84
CA ARG A 246 10.38 14.21 20.66
C ARG A 246 10.73 14.73 19.27
N TYR A 247 10.02 14.26 18.24
CA TYR A 247 10.38 14.49 16.84
C TYR A 247 9.38 15.38 16.09
N GLY A 248 8.29 15.80 16.76
CA GLY A 248 7.16 16.53 16.19
C GLY A 248 6.22 15.64 15.35
N TYR A 249 6.69 14.49 14.89
CA TYR A 249 5.95 13.66 13.94
C TYR A 249 6.39 12.18 13.96
N ASP A 250 5.45 11.27 13.72
CA ASP A 250 5.65 9.80 13.69
C ASP A 250 4.58 9.11 12.80
N VAL A 251 4.73 7.79 12.57
CA VAL A 251 3.85 6.98 11.71
C VAL A 251 2.40 6.97 12.21
N THR A 252 2.19 6.82 13.52
CA THR A 252 0.83 6.83 14.09
C THR A 252 0.11 8.12 13.73
N THR A 253 0.82 9.24 13.78
CA THR A 253 0.23 10.51 13.45
C THR A 253 0.14 10.81 11.95
N SER A 254 0.58 9.92 11.06
CA SER A 254 0.39 10.04 9.60
C SER A 254 -1.03 9.74 9.14
N VAL A 255 -1.74 8.92 9.90
CA VAL A 255 -3.04 8.35 9.49
C VAL A 255 -4.23 8.93 10.26
N GLY A 256 -4.01 9.88 11.16
CA GLY A 256 -5.05 10.52 11.99
C GLY A 256 -5.00 10.07 13.44
#